data_AF-A0A1B8QFQ3-F1
#
_entry.id   AF-A0A1B8QFQ3-F1
#
_cell.length_a   1.000
_cell.length_b   1.000
_cell.length_c   1.000
_cell.angle_alpha   90.00
_cell.angle_beta   90.00
_cell.angle_gamma   90.00
#
_symmetry.space_group_name_H-M   'P 1'
#
loop_
_entity.id
_entity.type
_entity.pdbx_description
1 polymer ?
#
loop_
_entity_poly.entity_id
_entity_poly.type
_entity_poly.pdbx_seq_one_letter_code
_entity_poly.pdbx_strand_id
1 'polypeptide(L)'
;MPSQSPADADLSNTKPSLVPVGVTYGLAAFAVVLALAGYGFRLALGETFDVLWRPMLLTLLEFCVLLPVGFMVGAWVMNRISGRAPIQMRNAATLGLLFSCVAMLWLMSVYS
;
A
#
# COMPACT_ATOMS: atom_id res chain seq x y z
N MET A 1 39.14 -24.37 6.48
CA MET A 1 38.53 -23.06 6.79
C MET A 1 37.85 -22.58 5.51
N PRO A 2 36.51 -22.55 5.43
CA PRO A 2 35.85 -22.04 4.22
C PRO A 2 36.08 -20.53 4.13
N SER A 3 36.63 -20.09 3.00
CA SER A 3 36.84 -18.68 2.65
C SER A 3 35.48 -18.00 2.50
N GLN A 4 35.10 -17.16 3.47
CA GLN A 4 33.94 -16.30 3.33
C GLN A 4 34.16 -15.36 2.13
N SER A 5 33.32 -15.51 1.12
CA SER A 5 33.37 -14.69 -0.09
C SER A 5 32.87 -13.28 0.27
N PRO A 6 33.50 -12.20 -0.21
CA PRO A 6 33.07 -10.83 0.07
C PRO A 6 31.63 -10.52 -0.40
N ALA A 7 31.02 -11.38 -1.21
CA ALA A 7 29.61 -11.29 -1.60
C ALA A 7 28.63 -11.63 -0.47
N ASP A 8 29.05 -12.42 0.53
CA ASP A 8 28.16 -12.88 1.62
C ASP A 8 28.01 -11.82 2.74
N ALA A 9 28.92 -10.84 2.79
CA ALA A 9 28.91 -9.77 3.78
C ALA A 9 27.89 -8.65 3.48
N ASP A 10 27.46 -8.51 2.23
CA ASP A 10 26.51 -7.45 1.82
C ASP A 10 25.03 -7.82 2.08
N LEU A 11 24.71 -9.12 2.19
CA LEU A 11 23.34 -9.58 2.45
C LEU A 11 22.94 -9.47 3.93
N SER A 12 23.90 -9.38 4.85
CA SER A 12 23.62 -9.37 6.30
C SER A 12 23.32 -7.99 6.89
N ASN A 13 23.49 -6.91 6.12
CA ASN A 13 23.33 -5.52 6.60
C ASN A 13 22.04 -4.83 6.12
N THR A 14 21.07 -5.60 5.63
CA THR A 14 19.70 -5.08 5.49
C THR A 14 18.95 -5.41 6.77
N LYS A 15 18.74 -4.40 7.63
CA LYS A 15 17.89 -4.53 8.82
C LYS A 15 16.60 -5.26 8.42
N PRO A 16 16.16 -6.31 9.13
CA PRO A 16 14.95 -7.04 8.79
C PRO A 16 13.75 -6.09 8.90
N SER A 17 12.79 -6.18 7.97
CA SER A 17 11.59 -5.35 8.05
C SER A 17 10.62 -5.90 9.08
N LEU A 18 10.16 -4.99 9.94
CA LEU A 18 9.28 -5.29 11.07
C LEU A 18 7.95 -5.90 10.61
N VAL A 19 7.49 -5.49 9.42
CA VAL A 19 6.27 -5.99 8.83
C VAL A 19 6.56 -7.22 7.96
N PRO A 20 5.89 -8.36 8.19
CA PRO A 20 5.97 -9.54 7.33
C PRO A 20 5.49 -9.22 5.92
N VAL A 21 6.18 -9.75 4.91
CA VAL A 21 5.85 -9.54 3.49
C VAL A 21 4.40 -9.92 3.17
N GLY A 22 3.90 -11.00 3.78
CA GLY A 22 2.53 -11.46 3.58
C GLY A 22 1.47 -10.45 4.05
N VAL A 23 1.76 -9.65 5.08
CA VAL A 23 0.83 -8.61 5.54
C VAL A 23 0.72 -7.50 4.50
N THR A 24 1.84 -7.05 3.93
CA THR A 24 1.84 -6.01 2.88
C THR A 24 1.03 -6.45 1.66
N TYR A 25 1.27 -7.66 1.15
CA TYR A 25 0.53 -8.16 -0.01
C TYR A 25 -0.94 -8.46 0.30
N GLY A 26 -1.23 -9.02 1.49
CA GLY A 26 -2.60 -9.24 1.94
C GLY A 26 -3.38 -7.92 2.00
N LEU A 27 -2.75 -6.86 2.49
CA LEU A 27 -3.35 -5.53 2.50
C LEU A 27 -3.53 -4.94 1.11
N ALA A 28 -2.58 -5.14 0.19
CA ALA A 28 -2.73 -4.66 -1.17
C ALA A 28 -3.93 -5.33 -1.86
N ALA A 29 -4.07 -6.65 -1.70
CA ALA A 29 -5.21 -7.39 -2.22
C ALA A 29 -6.52 -6.92 -1.57
N PHE A 30 -6.52 -6.75 -0.25
CA PHE A 30 -7.69 -6.30 0.50
C PHE A 30 -8.14 -4.89 0.09
N ALA A 31 -7.19 -3.96 -0.10
CA ALA A 31 -7.49 -2.60 -0.58
C ALA A 31 -8.18 -2.62 -1.96
N VAL A 32 -7.72 -3.49 -2.88
CA VAL A 32 -8.36 -3.68 -4.19
C VAL A 32 -9.78 -4.24 -4.04
N VAL A 33 -9.98 -5.22 -3.16
CA VAL A 33 -11.32 -5.78 -2.90
C VAL A 33 -12.26 -4.71 -2.35
N LEU A 34 -11.82 -3.90 -1.38
CA LEU A 34 -12.61 -2.79 -0.84
C LEU A 34 -12.95 -1.75 -1.93
N ALA A 35 -11.97 -1.38 -2.75
CA ALA A 35 -12.17 -0.44 -3.85
C ALA A 35 -13.25 -0.93 -4.82
N LEU A 36 -13.23 -2.21 -5.17
CA LEU A 36 -14.19 -2.79 -6.11
C LEU A 36 -15.56 -3.05 -5.48
N ALA A 37 -15.61 -3.42 -4.20
CA ALA A 37 -16.86 -3.74 -3.52
C ALA A 37 -17.87 -2.57 -3.59
N GLY A 38 -17.41 -1.32 -3.45
CA GLY A 38 -18.28 -0.14 -3.55
C GLY A 38 -18.94 0.03 -4.91
N TYR A 39 -18.24 -0.32 -6.00
CA TYR A 39 -18.77 -0.27 -7.35
C TYR A 39 -19.57 -1.51 -7.72
N GLY A 40 -19.25 -2.67 -7.13
CA GLY A 40 -20.01 -3.91 -7.30
C GLY A 40 -21.47 -3.76 -6.85
N PHE A 41 -21.71 -3.09 -5.72
CA PHE A 41 -23.08 -2.78 -5.27
C PHE A 41 -23.81 -1.84 -6.24
N ARG A 42 -23.14 -0.83 -6.78
CA ARG A 42 -23.75 0.13 -7.72
C ARG A 42 -24.13 -0.53 -9.05
N LEU A 43 -23.29 -1.45 -9.55
CA LEU A 43 -23.63 -2.27 -10.71
C LEU A 43 -24.85 -3.17 -10.43
N ALA A 44 -24.94 -3.75 -9.22
CA ALA A 44 -26.09 -4.56 -8.82
C ALA A 44 -27.39 -3.75 -8.70
N LEU A 45 -27.30 -2.44 -8.44
CA LEU A 45 -28.44 -1.50 -8.41
C LEU A 45 -28.86 -0.99 -9.80
N GLY A 46 -28.19 -1.44 -10.86
CA GLY A 46 -28.56 -1.14 -12.25
C GLY A 46 -27.84 0.07 -12.86
N GLU A 47 -26.80 0.63 -12.23
CA GLU A 47 -25.96 1.64 -12.88
C GLU A 47 -25.11 1.01 -14.02
N THR A 48 -24.93 1.73 -15.13
CA THR A 48 -24.21 1.23 -16.32
C THR A 48 -22.70 1.32 -16.16
N PHE A 49 -21.97 0.27 -16.55
CA PHE A 49 -20.50 0.22 -16.47
C PHE A 49 -19.79 1.41 -17.13
N ASP A 50 -20.32 1.95 -18.23
CA ASP A 50 -19.79 3.14 -18.92
C ASP A 50 -19.71 4.39 -18.03
N VAL A 51 -20.57 4.47 -17.00
CA VAL A 51 -20.58 5.56 -16.03
C VAL A 51 -19.60 5.27 -14.88
N LEU A 52 -19.41 4.00 -14.51
CA LEU A 52 -18.62 3.60 -13.34
C LEU A 52 -17.13 3.40 -13.60
N TRP A 53 -16.71 3.08 -14.83
CA TRP A 53 -15.32 2.67 -15.05
C TRP A 53 -14.31 3.78 -14.71
N ARG A 54 -14.64 5.04 -15.02
CA ARG A 54 -13.79 6.21 -14.70
C ARG A 54 -13.62 6.41 -13.20
N PRO A 55 -14.71 6.57 -12.41
CA PRO A 55 -14.58 6.74 -10.97
C PRO A 55 -13.96 5.50 -10.31
N MET A 56 -14.28 4.28 -10.77
CA MET A 56 -13.64 3.06 -10.28
C MET A 56 -12.12 3.08 -10.47
N LEU A 57 -11.65 3.44 -11.67
CA LEU A 57 -10.23 3.54 -11.96
C LEU A 57 -9.54 4.62 -11.12
N LEU A 58 -10.18 5.78 -10.96
CA LEU A 58 -9.66 6.87 -10.12
C LEU A 58 -9.53 6.44 -8.65
N THR A 59 -10.56 5.79 -8.12
CA THR A 59 -10.58 5.25 -6.76
C THR A 59 -9.50 4.19 -6.54
N LEU A 60 -9.32 3.27 -7.50
CA LEU A 60 -8.21 2.30 -7.45
C LEU A 60 -6.85 2.99 -7.48
N LEU A 61 -6.65 3.94 -8.38
CA LEU A 61 -5.38 4.65 -8.52
C LEU A 61 -5.05 5.44 -7.25
N GLU A 62 -6.01 6.17 -6.70
CA GLU A 62 -5.81 7.02 -5.53
C GLU A 62 -5.50 6.19 -4.28
N PHE A 63 -6.36 5.24 -3.94
CA PHE A 63 -6.23 4.51 -2.68
C PHE A 63 -5.26 3.33 -2.76
N CYS A 64 -5.16 2.63 -3.89
CA CYS A 64 -4.26 1.48 -3.98
C CYS A 64 -2.84 1.84 -4.42
N VAL A 65 -2.63 3.01 -5.03
CA VAL A 65 -1.32 3.41 -5.58
C VAL A 65 -0.84 4.73 -4.99
N LEU A 66 -1.58 5.82 -5.19
CA LEU A 66 -1.12 7.16 -4.85
C LEU A 66 -0.84 7.30 -3.34
N LEU A 67 -1.76 6.80 -2.53
CA LEU A 67 -1.67 6.85 -1.07
C LEU A 67 -0.48 6.04 -0.52
N PRO A 68 -0.31 4.73 -0.83
CA PRO A 68 0.86 3.98 -0.37
C PRO A 68 2.19 4.52 -0.94
N VAL A 69 2.22 4.98 -2.18
CA VAL A 69 3.39 5.65 -2.76
C VAL A 69 3.69 6.95 -2.01
N GLY A 70 2.68 7.73 -1.65
CA GLY A 70 2.81 8.94 -0.85
C GLY A 70 3.50 8.67 0.50
N PHE A 71 3.13 7.58 1.17
CA PHE A 71 3.82 7.16 2.40
C PHE A 71 5.26 6.71 2.16
N MET A 72 5.55 6.03 1.05
CA MET A 72 6.92 5.68 0.67
C MET A 72 7.77 6.92 0.38
N VAL A 73 7.21 7.92 -0.31
CA VAL A 73 7.86 9.22 -0.55
C VAL A 73 8.09 9.94 0.77
N GLY A 74 7.11 9.97 1.67
CA GLY A 74 7.26 10.55 3.01
C GLY A 74 8.40 9.89 3.79
N ALA A 75 8.47 8.56 3.78
CA ALA A 75 9.58 7.82 4.39
C ALA A 75 10.93 8.15 3.74
N TRP A 76 10.98 8.27 2.41
CA TRP A 76 12.19 8.67 1.69
C TRP A 76 12.66 10.08 2.08
N VAL A 77 11.74 11.05 2.13
CA VAL A 77 12.03 12.43 2.54
C VAL A 77 12.51 12.45 4.00
N MET A 78 11.83 11.74 4.90
CA MET A 78 12.23 11.64 6.31
C MET A 78 13.61 11.00 6.48
N ASN A 79 13.92 9.97 5.68
CA ASN A 79 15.24 9.34 5.67
C ASN A 79 16.33 10.31 5.20
N ARG A 80 16.01 11.19 4.24
CA ARG A 80 16.93 12.22 3.73
C ARG A 80 17.23 13.28 4.79
N ILE A 81 16.24 13.66 5.60
CA ILE A 81 16.33 14.79 6.53
C ILE A 81 16.80 14.37 7.93
N SER A 82 16.38 13.20 8.43
CA SER A 82 16.44 12.90 9.87
C SER A 82 17.80 12.45 10.39
N GLY A 83 18.76 12.09 9.52
CA GLY A 83 20.07 11.55 9.92
C GLY A 83 20.01 10.29 10.81
N ARG A 84 18.83 9.67 10.95
CA ARG A 84 18.53 8.51 11.79
C ARG A 84 18.53 7.22 10.98
N ALA A 85 18.36 6.10 11.67
CA ALA A 85 18.20 4.80 11.03
C ALA A 85 17.11 4.84 9.94
N PRO A 86 17.37 4.30 8.74
CA PRO A 86 16.48 4.44 7.59
C PRO A 86 15.15 3.72 7.85
N ILE A 87 14.04 4.44 7.68
CA ILE A 87 12.69 3.89 7.61
C ILE A 87 12.64 2.99 6.37
N GLN A 88 12.29 1.73 6.57
CA GLN A 88 12.19 0.78 5.47
C GLN A 88 10.95 1.07 4.63
N MET A 89 11.15 1.09 3.32
CA MET A 89 10.09 1.37 2.35
C MET A 89 8.90 0.41 2.47
N ARG A 90 9.14 -0.87 2.83
CA ARG A 90 8.06 -1.86 3.03
C ARG A 90 7.14 -1.49 4.21
N ASN A 91 7.70 -0.98 5.31
CA ASN A 91 6.89 -0.58 6.46
C ASN A 91 6.04 0.64 6.11
N ALA A 92 6.63 1.61 5.39
CA ALA A 92 5.93 2.79 4.90
C ALA A 92 4.79 2.43 3.93
N ALA A 93 5.07 1.55 2.96
CA ALA A 93 4.07 1.05 2.02
C ALA A 93 2.91 0.33 2.75
N THR A 94 3.23 -0.53 3.72
CA THR A 94 2.20 -1.25 4.49
C THR A 94 1.33 -0.28 5.30
N LEU A 95 1.95 0.73 5.92
CA LEU A 95 1.22 1.76 6.67
C LEU A 95 0.32 2.60 5.75
N GLY A 96 0.80 2.92 4.54
CA GLY A 96 -0.02 3.56 3.51
C GLY A 96 -1.19 2.69 3.08
N LEU A 97 -0.98 1.40 2.83
CA LEU A 97 -2.08 0.46 2.51
C LEU A 97 -3.09 0.32 3.66
N LEU A 98 -2.64 0.32 4.91
CA LEU A 98 -3.53 0.31 6.09
C LEU A 98 -4.42 1.56 6.07
N PHE A 99 -3.81 2.72 5.86
CA PHE A 99 -4.55 3.99 5.79
C PHE A 99 -5.55 3.99 4.62
N SER A 100 -5.16 3.45 3.46
CA SER A 100 -6.07 3.28 2.32
C SER A 100 -7.28 2.44 2.66
N CYS A 101 -7.09 1.31 3.36
CA CYS A 101 -8.19 0.44 3.77
C CYS A 101 -9.14 1.17 4.74
N VAL A 102 -8.59 1.88 5.73
CA VAL A 102 -9.39 2.66 6.68
C VAL A 102 -10.17 3.78 5.96
N ALA A 103 -9.52 4.50 5.05
CA ALA A 103 -10.17 5.57 4.29
C ALA A 103 -11.29 5.04 3.37
N MET A 104 -11.08 3.90 2.73
CA MET A 104 -12.11 3.20 1.94
C MET A 104 -13.32 2.80 2.78
N LEU A 105 -13.07 2.16 3.92
CA LEU A 105 -14.14 1.76 4.86
C LEU A 105 -14.92 2.98 5.36
N TRP A 106 -14.22 4.09 5.60
CA TRP A 106 -14.85 5.34 6.00
C TRP A 106 -15.72 5.94 4.89
N LEU A 107 -15.23 6.01 3.64
CA LEU A 107 -16.03 6.49 2.51
C LEU A 107 -17.28 5.65 2.33
N MET A 108 -17.17 4.32 2.42
CA MET A 108 -18.34 3.44 2.38
C MET A 108 -19.33 3.73 3.49
N SER A 109 -18.87 4.05 4.71
CA SER A 109 -19.75 4.41 5.83
C SER A 109 -20.47 5.75 5.64
N VAL A 110 -19.87 6.71 4.94
CA VAL A 110 -20.46 8.05 4.73
C VAL A 110 -21.48 8.05 3.60
N TYR A 111 -21.33 7.16 2.62
CA TYR A 111 -22.24 7.01 1.48
C TYR A 111 -23.21 5.81 1.59
N SER A 112 -23.26 5.16 2.77
CA SER A 112 -24.28 4.15 3.13
C SER A 112 -25.55 4.83 3.65
#